data_AF-A0A0B7BYI4-F1
#
_entry.id   AF-A0A0B7BYI4-F1
#
_cell.length_a   1.000
_cell.length_b   1.000
_cell.length_c   1.000
_cell.angle_alpha   90.00
_cell.angle_beta   90.00
_cell.angle_gamma   90.00
#
_symmetry.space_group_name_H-M   'P 1'
#
loop_
_entity.id
_entity.type
_entity.pdbx_description
1 polymer ?
#
loop_
_entity_poly.entity_id
_entity_poly.type
_entity_poly.pdbx_seq_one_letter_code
_entity_poly.pdbx_strand_id
1 'polypeptide(L)'
;DGDWEIPLPTYQHRRAFRPPRLKVILVPHSHNDPGWLKTVNEYYSDQTRHILNNMVNKLTQYPNMTFIWTETIFFSIWWNELDDAVKFTTSLIR
;
A
#
# COMPACT_ATOMS: atom_id res chain seq x y z
N ASP A 1 8.46 13.26 29.71
CA ASP A 1 9.27 12.93 28.53
C ASP A 1 8.47 12.53 27.29
N GLY A 2 7.15 12.80 27.24
CA GLY A 2 6.40 12.82 25.97
C GLY A 2 6.17 11.46 25.30
N ASP A 3 6.55 10.36 25.96
CA ASP A 3 6.27 9.02 25.47
C ASP A 3 4.76 8.78 25.44
N TRP A 4 4.22 8.57 24.24
CA TRP A 4 2.86 8.10 24.06
C TRP A 4 2.79 6.65 24.53
N GLU A 5 2.30 6.42 25.73
CA GLU A 5 1.95 5.09 26.22
C GLU A 5 0.59 4.68 25.64
N ILE A 6 0.55 3.54 24.94
CA ILE A 6 -0.71 2.89 24.58
C ILE A 6 -1.41 2.50 25.89
N PRO A 7 -2.62 3.00 26.18
CA PRO A 7 -3.33 2.60 27.38
C PRO A 7 -3.54 1.09 27.32
N LEU A 8 -3.06 0.37 28.34
CA LEU A 8 -3.34 -1.07 28.44
C LEU A 8 -4.87 -1.25 28.45
N PRO A 9 -5.42 -2.18 27.65
CA PRO A 9 -6.85 -2.44 27.71
C PRO A 9 -7.19 -2.86 29.13
N THR A 10 -8.02 -2.08 29.83
CA THR A 10 -8.56 -2.47 31.14
C THR A 10 -9.63 -3.53 30.94
N TYR A 11 -9.20 -4.73 30.50
CA TYR A 11 -10.09 -5.84 30.24
C TYR A 11 -10.38 -6.56 31.56
N GLN A 12 -11.43 -6.12 32.26
CA GLN A 12 -11.96 -6.86 33.40
C GLN A 12 -12.66 -8.13 32.89
N HIS A 13 -11.94 -9.25 32.93
CA HIS A 13 -12.53 -10.57 32.69
C HIS A 13 -13.57 -10.89 33.78
N ARG A 14 -14.86 -10.82 33.44
CA ARG A 14 -15.91 -11.56 34.15
C ARG A 14 -16.48 -12.66 33.24
N ARG A 15 -15.99 -13.88 33.52
CA ARG A 15 -16.53 -15.23 33.23
C ARG A 15 -16.82 -15.64 31.76
N ALA A 16 -16.15 -16.74 31.38
CA ALA A 16 -16.57 -17.79 30.42
C ALA A 16 -17.28 -17.38 29.13
N PHE A 17 -16.70 -16.45 28.37
CA PHE A 17 -16.87 -16.38 26.92
C PHE A 17 -15.46 -16.43 26.32
N ARG A 18 -15.19 -17.36 25.40
CA ARG A 18 -13.99 -17.23 24.56
C ARG A 18 -14.25 -16.01 23.66
N PRO A 19 -13.56 -14.88 23.84
CA PRO A 19 -13.77 -13.74 22.95
C PRO A 19 -13.46 -14.18 21.51
N PRO A 20 -14.17 -13.66 20.51
CA PRO A 20 -13.86 -13.95 19.11
C PRO A 20 -12.38 -13.64 18.85
N ARG A 21 -11.74 -14.42 17.97
CA ARG A 21 -10.34 -14.16 17.59
C ARG A 21 -10.24 -12.76 17.00
N LEU A 22 -9.22 -12.01 17.43
CA LEU A 22 -8.91 -10.72 16.82
C LEU A 22 -8.66 -10.90 15.33
N LYS A 23 -9.41 -10.18 14.50
CA LYS A 23 -9.18 -10.13 13.06
C LYS A 23 -8.20 -8.99 12.77
N VAL A 24 -6.99 -9.35 12.34
CA VAL A 24 -5.97 -8.38 11.91
C VAL A 24 -6.00 -8.31 10.38
N ILE A 25 -6.06 -7.10 9.83
CA ILE A 25 -6.01 -6.84 8.39
C ILE A 25 -4.73 -6.06 8.13
N LEU A 26 -3.84 -6.62 7.32
CA LEU A 26 -2.62 -5.94 6.89
C LEU A 26 -2.94 -5.18 5.61
N VAL A 27 -2.62 -3.88 5.58
CA VAL A 27 -2.86 -3.02 4.42
C VAL A 27 -1.54 -2.41 3.96
N PRO A 28 -0.82 -3.09 3.05
CA PRO A 28 0.38 -2.55 2.43
C PRO A 28 0.08 -1.28 1.63
N HIS A 29 0.93 -0.26 1.78
CA HIS A 29 0.82 1.00 1.06
C HIS A 29 2.21 1.62 0.85
N SER A 30 2.29 2.64 0.00
CA SER A 30 3.48 3.48 -0.14
C SER A 30 3.03 4.93 -0.31
N HIS A 31 3.45 5.80 0.59
CA HIS A 31 3.18 7.23 0.48
C HIS A 31 4.20 7.86 -0.46
N ASN A 32 3.72 8.53 -1.51
CA ASN A 32 4.56 9.09 -2.56
C ASN A 32 4.24 10.57 -2.72
N ASP A 33 5.05 11.45 -2.12
CA ASP A 33 4.83 12.89 -2.19
C ASP A 33 5.02 13.43 -3.62
N PRO A 34 4.00 14.04 -4.24
CA PRO A 34 4.11 14.65 -5.56
C PRO A 34 4.77 16.03 -5.47
N GLY A 35 6.02 16.05 -5.03
CA GLY A 35 6.76 17.26 -4.71
C GLY A 35 6.93 17.44 -3.21
N TRP A 36 8.18 17.34 -2.74
CA TRP A 36 8.57 17.65 -1.36
C TRP A 36 10.05 18.07 -1.35
N LEU A 37 10.97 17.13 -1.19
CA LEU A 37 12.42 17.38 -1.31
C LEU A 37 12.92 17.27 -2.75
N LYS A 38 12.21 16.51 -3.59
CA LYS A 38 12.44 16.41 -5.02
C LYS A 38 11.20 16.85 -5.78
N THR A 39 11.36 17.17 -7.06
CA THR A 39 10.26 17.42 -7.98
C THR A 39 9.49 16.13 -8.28
N VAL A 40 8.28 16.26 -8.83
CA VAL A 40 7.46 15.13 -9.29
C VAL A 40 8.25 14.23 -10.25
N ASN A 41 8.94 14.80 -11.24
CA ASN A 41 9.65 14.01 -12.24
C ASN A 41 10.86 13.26 -11.66
N GLU A 42 11.59 13.88 -10.73
CA GLU A 42 12.71 13.24 -10.05
C GLU A 42 12.23 12.09 -9.17
N TYR A 43 11.17 12.28 -8.37
CA TYR A 43 10.57 11.17 -7.62
C TYR A 43 10.06 10.06 -8.53
N TYR A 44 9.41 10.42 -9.64
CA TYR A 44 8.88 9.46 -10.59
C TYR A 44 9.99 8.58 -11.17
N SER A 45 11.03 9.20 -11.70
CA SER A 45 12.17 8.52 -12.33
C SER A 45 12.97 7.69 -11.34
N ASP A 46 13.28 8.23 -10.16
CA ASP A 46 14.20 7.59 -9.21
C ASP A 46 13.53 6.49 -8.38
N GLN A 47 12.22 6.59 -8.13
CA GLN A 47 11.54 5.79 -7.11
C GLN A 47 10.18 5.28 -7.57
N THR A 48 9.23 6.16 -7.83
CA THR A 48 7.81 5.79 -7.94
C THR A 48 7.53 4.84 -9.11
N ARG A 49 8.18 5.03 -10.27
CA ARG A 49 8.05 4.10 -11.40
C ARG A 49 8.48 2.67 -11.01
N HIS A 50 9.55 2.54 -10.24
CA HIS A 50 10.06 1.24 -9.79
C HIS A 50 9.11 0.60 -8.77
N ILE A 51 8.49 1.39 -7.90
CA ILE A 51 7.47 0.92 -6.95
C ILE A 51 6.26 0.36 -7.70
N LEU A 52 5.71 1.10 -8.67
CA LEU A 52 4.55 0.69 -9.46
C LEU A 52 4.84 -0.56 -10.32
N ASN A 53 6.01 -0.63 -10.95
CA ASN A 53 6.43 -1.84 -11.69
C ASN A 53 6.52 -3.07 -10.77
N ASN A 54 7.10 -2.90 -9.59
CA ASN A 54 7.19 -3.99 -8.61
C ASN A 54 5.84 -4.38 -8.02
N MET A 55 4.93 -3.42 -7.83
CA MET A 55 3.56 -3.68 -7.41
C MET A 55 2.88 -4.65 -8.37
N VAL A 56 2.90 -4.37 -9.68
CA VAL A 56 2.31 -5.27 -10.70
C VAL A 56 2.95 -6.66 -10.60
N ASN A 57 4.27 -6.74 -10.66
CA ASN A 57 5.00 -8.02 -10.60
C ASN A 57 4.65 -8.85 -9.35
N LYS A 58 4.58 -8.21 -8.18
CA LYS A 58 4.35 -8.91 -6.91
C LYS A 58 2.89 -9.29 -6.70
N LEU A 59 1.95 -8.45 -7.10
CA LEU A 59 0.52 -8.78 -7.03
C LEU A 59 0.14 -9.88 -8.03
N THR A 60 0.77 -9.93 -9.21
CA THR A 60 0.62 -11.06 -10.13
C THR A 60 1.24 -12.35 -9.56
N GLN A 61 2.40 -12.26 -8.90
CA GLN A 61 3.06 -13.42 -8.30
C GLN A 61 2.32 -13.97 -7.07
N TYR A 62 1.70 -13.10 -6.27
CA TYR A 62 1.07 -13.44 -5.00
C TYR A 62 -0.41 -13.05 -4.99
N PRO A 63 -1.33 -13.92 -5.44
CA PRO A 63 -2.73 -13.56 -5.67
C PRO A 63 -3.52 -13.22 -4.40
N ASN A 64 -3.00 -13.54 -3.21
CA ASN A 64 -3.60 -13.18 -1.92
C ASN A 64 -3.03 -11.88 -1.32
N MET A 65 -2.01 -11.29 -1.97
CA MET A 65 -1.42 -10.02 -1.53
C MET A 65 -2.31 -8.86 -1.96
N THR A 66 -2.41 -7.84 -1.12
CA THR A 66 -3.12 -6.59 -1.42
C THR A 66 -2.14 -5.42 -1.34
N PHE A 67 -2.48 -4.31 -2.00
CA PHE A 67 -1.73 -3.07 -1.92
C PHE A 67 -2.66 -1.91 -2.28
N ILE A 68 -2.57 -0.79 -1.55
CA ILE A 68 -3.32 0.43 -1.86
C ILE A 68 -2.38 1.49 -2.44
N TRP A 69 -2.88 2.24 -3.42
CA TRP A 69 -2.21 3.37 -4.05
C TRP A 69 -3.10 4.61 -4.00
N THR A 70 -2.53 5.78 -3.74
CA THR A 70 -3.32 7.02 -3.54
C THR A 70 -3.01 8.08 -4.59
N GLU A 71 -1.75 8.29 -4.96
CA GLU A 71 -1.35 9.46 -5.74
C GLU A 71 -1.54 9.23 -7.25
N THR A 72 -2.71 9.65 -7.75
CA THR A 72 -3.13 9.47 -9.14
C THR A 72 -2.25 10.18 -10.16
N ILE A 73 -1.54 11.25 -9.77
CA ILE A 73 -0.59 11.95 -10.66
C ILE A 73 0.52 11.01 -11.14
N PHE A 74 1.15 10.30 -10.22
CA PHE A 74 2.19 9.32 -10.56
C PHE A 74 1.62 8.12 -11.31
N PHE A 75 0.45 7.63 -10.88
CA PHE A 75 -0.22 6.53 -11.57
C PHE A 75 -0.58 6.89 -13.02
N SER A 76 -1.02 8.13 -13.28
CA SER A 76 -1.36 8.62 -14.62
C SER A 76 -0.14 8.69 -15.52
N ILE A 77 0.97 9.26 -15.04
CA ILE A 77 2.24 9.30 -15.78
C ILE A 77 2.66 7.87 -16.14
N TRP A 78 2.71 7.00 -15.14
CA TRP A 78 3.07 5.59 -15.31
C TRP A 78 2.17 4.86 -16.30
N TRP A 79 0.85 4.95 -16.12
CA TRP A 79 -0.12 4.26 -16.96
C TRP A 79 0.00 4.65 -18.43
N ASN A 80 0.27 5.92 -18.72
CA ASN A 80 0.42 6.41 -20.09
C ASN A 80 1.71 5.92 -20.77
N GLU A 81 2.74 5.54 -20.01
CA GLU A 81 4.00 4.99 -20.54
C GLU A 81 3.94 3.47 -20.82
N LEU A 82 2.93 2.75 -20.32
CA LEU A 82 2.86 1.30 -20.44
C LEU A 82 2.37 0.83 -21.82
N ASP A 83 2.97 -0.26 -22.28
CA ASP A 83 2.45 -1.08 -23.37
C ASP A 83 1.11 -1.74 -23.00
N ASP A 84 0.29 -2.02 -24.00
CA ASP A 84 -1.06 -2.60 -23.82
C ASP A 84 -1.04 -3.93 -23.07
N ALA A 85 0.01 -4.74 -23.22
CA ALA A 85 0.18 -5.99 -22.51
C ALA A 85 0.27 -5.78 -20.99
N VAL A 86 1.02 -4.77 -20.54
CA VAL A 86 1.20 -4.49 -19.10
C VAL A 86 -0.06 -3.85 -18.53
N LYS A 87 -0.75 -2.99 -19.29
CA LYS A 87 -2.07 -2.47 -18.93
C LYS A 87 -3.08 -3.59 -18.73
N PHE A 88 -3.09 -4.57 -19.63
CA PHE A 88 -3.95 -5.76 -19.50
C PHE A 88 -3.60 -6.57 -18.25
N THR A 89 -2.33 -6.88 -18.00
CA THR A 89 -1.95 -7.59 -16.76
C THR A 89 -2.35 -6.80 -15.51
N THR A 90 -2.14 -5.49 -15.52
CA THR A 90 -2.47 -4.62 -14.38
C THR A 90 -3.97 -4.58 -14.12
N SER A 91 -4.82 -4.56 -15.16
CA SER A 91 -6.28 -4.55 -15.00
C SER A 91 -6.86 -5.87 -14.47
N LEU A 92 -6.09 -6.96 -14.50
CA LEU A 92 -6.46 -8.24 -13.90
C LEU A 92 -6.18 -8.31 -12.40
N ILE A 93 -5.38 -7.39 -11.86
CA ILE A 93 -5.12 -7.29 -10.42
C ILE A 93 -6.39 -6.76 -9.74
N ARG A 94 -6.85 -7.48 -8.72
CA ARG A 94 -8.11 -7.21 -7.99
C ARG A 94 -7.86 -6.53 -6.65
#